data_AF-A0A433VFZ7-F1
#
_entry.id   AF-A0A433VFZ7-F1
#
_cell.length_a   1.000
_cell.length_b   1.000
_cell.length_c   1.000
_cell.angle_alpha   90.00
_cell.angle_beta   90.00
_cell.angle_gamma   90.00
#
_symmetry.space_group_name_H-M   'P 1'
#
loop_
_entity.id
_entity.type
_entity.pdbx_description
1 polymer ?
#
loop_
_entity_poly.entity_id
_entity_poly.type
_entity_poly.pdbx_seq_one_letter_code
_entity_poly.pdbx_strand_id
1 'polypeptide(L)'
;MLPFAVLSNTSTKDSTLQAVAAQIDNITDRRTQNNVTASAAILAGLTLNEDVIQRILRRDIMRESVIYQSILEEGLEEGREQGREQATRKIAANMLSKGVSVESVMEFTGLTLEQVQELQKQQSET
;
A
#
# COMPACT_ATOMS: atom_id res chain seq x y z
N MET A 1 -13.99 22.87 8.79
CA MET A 1 -13.23 21.63 8.98
C MET A 1 -13.17 20.88 7.64
N LEU A 2 -12.19 21.22 6.80
CA LEU A 2 -12.13 20.76 5.39
C LEU A 2 -12.03 19.24 5.22
N PRO A 3 -11.18 18.50 5.96
CA PRO A 3 -11.00 17.06 5.74
C PRO A 3 -12.25 16.23 6.07
N PHE A 4 -13.03 16.65 7.07
CA PHE A 4 -14.21 15.92 7.53
C PHE A 4 -15.47 16.14 6.68
N ALA A 5 -15.49 17.18 5.83
CA ALA A 5 -16.67 17.49 5.01
C ALA A 5 -17.04 16.34 4.06
N VAL A 6 -16.04 15.60 3.59
CA VAL A 6 -16.21 14.46 2.67
C VAL A 6 -16.90 13.27 3.35
N LEU A 7 -16.85 13.19 4.69
CA LEU A 7 -17.54 12.17 5.48
C LEU A 7 -19.01 12.52 5.76
N SER A 8 -19.48 13.69 5.34
CA SER A 8 -20.88 14.06 5.51
C SER A 8 -21.80 13.07 4.80
N ASN A 9 -22.97 12.78 5.39
CA ASN A 9 -23.98 11.91 4.79
C ASN A 9 -24.75 12.60 3.66
N THR A 10 -24.03 13.26 2.75
CA THR A 10 -24.58 13.88 1.55
C THR A 10 -24.58 12.85 0.41
N SER A 11 -25.55 12.96 -0.47
CA SER A 11 -25.62 12.15 -1.70
C SER A 11 -24.58 12.60 -2.74
N THR A 12 -23.92 13.74 -2.53
CA THR A 12 -23.05 14.42 -3.50
C THR A 12 -21.61 14.54 -2.97
N LYS A 13 -20.99 13.38 -2.72
CA LYS A 13 -19.64 13.31 -2.11
C LYS A 13 -18.53 13.80 -3.05
N ASP A 14 -18.63 13.51 -4.35
CA ASP A 14 -17.67 13.96 -5.37
C ASP A 14 -17.58 15.49 -5.44
N SER A 15 -18.73 16.17 -5.53
CA SER A 15 -18.78 17.64 -5.55
C SER A 15 -18.35 18.25 -4.22
N THR A 16 -18.60 17.55 -3.11
CA THR A 16 -18.11 17.96 -1.79
C THR A 16 -16.58 17.89 -1.75
N LEU A 17 -15.97 16.83 -2.27
CA LEU A 17 -14.52 16.69 -2.37
C LEU A 17 -13.91 17.74 -3.30
N GLN A 18 -14.56 18.08 -4.41
CA GLN A 18 -14.13 19.20 -5.28
C GLN A 18 -14.16 20.54 -4.55
N ALA A 19 -15.21 20.82 -3.78
CA ALA A 19 -15.30 22.05 -2.98
C ALA A 19 -14.26 22.10 -1.86
N VAL A 20 -13.93 20.95 -1.27
CA VAL A 20 -12.83 20.81 -0.30
C VAL A 20 -11.49 21.09 -0.96
N ALA A 21 -11.22 20.50 -2.14
CA ALA A 21 -9.99 20.74 -2.89
C ALA A 21 -9.80 22.22 -3.24
N ALA A 22 -10.84 22.89 -3.73
CA ALA A 22 -10.79 24.32 -4.03
C ALA A 22 -10.48 25.17 -2.78
N GLN A 23 -10.97 24.79 -1.60
CA GLN A 23 -10.64 25.48 -0.35
C GLN A 23 -9.20 25.22 0.10
N ILE A 24 -8.69 24.00 -0.13
CA ILE A 24 -7.30 23.63 0.17
C ILE A 24 -6.31 24.40 -0.73
N ASP A 25 -6.66 24.63 -2.00
CA ASP A 25 -5.84 25.40 -2.93
C ASP A 25 -5.62 26.87 -2.47
N ASN A 26 -6.51 27.40 -1.62
CA ASN A 26 -6.39 28.74 -1.04
C ASN A 26 -5.48 28.81 0.20
N ILE A 27 -4.92 27.68 0.66
CA ILE A 27 -4.01 27.65 1.82
C ILE A 27 -2.60 28.07 1.38
N THR A 28 -2.13 29.21 1.87
CA THR A 28 -0.80 29.76 1.52
C THR A 28 0.36 28.98 2.11
N ASP A 29 0.23 28.49 3.35
CA ASP A 29 1.28 27.69 3.98
C ASP A 29 1.33 26.30 3.34
N ARG A 30 2.41 26.04 2.60
CA ARG A 30 2.61 24.81 1.83
C ARG A 30 2.51 23.57 2.72
N ARG A 31 3.14 23.59 3.90
CA ARG A 31 3.12 22.46 4.84
C ARG A 31 1.70 22.13 5.30
N THR A 32 0.92 23.16 5.64
CA THR A 32 -0.49 23.01 6.02
C THR A 32 -1.31 22.48 4.85
N GLN A 33 -1.15 23.06 3.65
CA GLN A 33 -1.84 22.61 2.44
C GLN A 33 -1.59 21.11 2.20
N ASN A 34 -0.34 20.66 2.28
CA ASN A 34 0.04 19.25 2.07
C ASN A 34 -0.65 18.32 3.07
N ASN A 35 -0.58 18.67 4.35
CA ASN A 35 -1.16 17.87 5.43
C ASN A 35 -2.69 17.81 5.37
N VAL A 36 -3.34 18.93 5.02
CA VAL A 36 -4.80 18.98 4.85
C VAL A 36 -5.22 18.19 3.61
N THR A 37 -4.45 18.25 2.52
CA THR A 37 -4.70 17.44 1.31
C THR A 37 -4.60 15.95 1.63
N ALA A 38 -3.52 15.52 2.30
CA ALA A 38 -3.29 14.13 2.65
C ALA A 38 -4.38 13.59 3.58
N SER A 39 -4.73 14.33 4.64
CA SER A 39 -5.81 13.94 5.54
C SER A 39 -7.19 13.90 4.84
N ALA A 40 -7.49 14.87 3.96
CA ALA A 40 -8.72 14.85 3.18
C ALA A 40 -8.79 13.63 2.24
N ALA A 41 -7.68 13.24 1.61
CA ALA A 41 -7.62 12.05 0.77
C ALA A 41 -7.84 10.74 1.57
N ILE A 42 -7.20 10.62 2.74
CA ILE A 42 -7.37 9.47 3.63
C ILE A 42 -8.85 9.33 4.05
N LEU A 43 -9.48 10.43 4.48
CA LEU A 43 -10.88 10.40 4.90
C LEU A 43 -11.82 10.16 3.72
N ALA A 44 -11.55 10.75 2.55
CA ALA A 44 -12.30 10.49 1.34
C ALA A 44 -12.27 9.00 0.96
N GLY A 45 -11.12 8.33 1.13
CA GLY A 45 -10.95 6.90 0.85
C GLY A 45 -11.87 5.98 1.64
N LEU A 46 -12.45 6.44 2.75
CA LEU A 46 -13.44 5.69 3.53
C LEU A 46 -14.83 5.66 2.87
N THR A 47 -15.08 6.54 1.89
CA THR A 47 -16.43 6.76 1.33
C THR A 47 -16.46 6.87 -0.20
N LEU A 48 -15.31 7.07 -0.84
CA LEU A 48 -15.13 7.28 -2.26
C LEU A 48 -14.08 6.32 -2.82
N ASN A 49 -14.22 5.99 -4.10
CA ASN A 49 -13.23 5.20 -4.81
C ASN A 49 -11.94 5.98 -5.03
N GLU A 50 -10.82 5.26 -5.06
CA GLU A 50 -9.49 5.86 -5.20
C GLU A 50 -9.34 6.67 -6.50
N ASP A 51 -9.95 6.23 -7.61
CA ASP A 51 -9.90 6.93 -8.90
C ASP A 51 -10.56 8.32 -8.86
N VAL A 52 -11.63 8.48 -8.07
CA VAL A 52 -12.29 9.77 -7.86
C VAL A 52 -11.37 10.70 -7.07
N ILE A 53 -10.77 10.17 -6.01
CA ILE A 53 -9.88 10.93 -5.12
C ILE A 53 -8.65 11.40 -5.87
N GLN A 54 -7.99 10.52 -6.64
CA GLN A 54 -6.77 10.86 -7.39
C GLN A 54 -7.02 11.89 -8.50
N ARG A 55 -8.24 11.94 -9.06
CA ARG A 55 -8.62 12.98 -10.03
C ARG A 55 -8.77 14.36 -9.40
N ILE A 56 -9.20 14.43 -8.13
CA ILE A 56 -9.51 15.69 -7.45
C ILE A 56 -8.34 16.17 -6.59
N LEU A 57 -7.72 15.29 -5.81
CA LEU A 57 -6.59 15.58 -4.93
C LEU A 57 -5.30 15.06 -5.54
N ARG A 58 -4.45 15.98 -6.03
CA ARG A 58 -3.22 15.61 -6.73
C ARG A 58 -2.16 15.05 -5.77
N ARG A 59 -1.55 13.92 -6.15
CA ARG A 59 -0.56 13.20 -5.30
C ARG A 59 0.70 14.01 -5.01
N ASP A 60 1.16 14.84 -5.93
CA ASP A 60 2.33 15.73 -5.77
C ASP A 60 2.18 16.72 -4.60
N ILE A 61 0.96 17.21 -4.35
CA ILE A 61 0.66 18.06 -3.19
C ILE A 61 0.83 17.27 -1.89
N MET A 62 0.31 16.05 -1.84
CA MET A 62 0.31 15.22 -0.63
C MET A 62 1.70 14.67 -0.25
N ARG A 63 2.61 14.52 -1.22
CA ARG A 63 3.92 13.88 -1.02
C ARG A 63 4.77 14.52 0.07
N GLU A 64 4.59 15.80 0.37
CA GLU A 64 5.33 16.48 1.42
C GLU A 64 4.72 16.30 2.83
N SER A 65 3.57 15.62 2.95
CA SER A 65 2.97 15.33 4.24
C SER A 65 3.72 14.22 4.97
N VAL A 66 4.01 14.46 6.26
CA VAL A 66 4.70 13.49 7.13
C VAL A 66 3.90 12.19 7.26
N ILE A 67 2.57 12.29 7.37
CA ILE A 67 1.69 11.12 7.49
C ILE A 67 1.67 10.33 6.18
N TYR A 68 1.59 11.01 5.04
CA TYR A 68 1.64 10.35 3.74
C TYR A 68 2.95 9.60 3.53
N GLN A 69 4.08 10.20 3.91
CA GLN A 69 5.39 9.56 3.81
C GLN A 69 5.52 8.35 4.74
N SER A 70 4.99 8.43 5.97
CA SER A 70 4.98 7.29 6.89
C SER A 70 4.21 6.09 6.32
N ILE A 71 3.03 6.33 5.74
CA ILE A 71 2.21 5.28 5.10
C ILE A 71 2.95 4.69 3.89
N LEU A 72 3.60 5.55 3.09
CA LEU A 72 4.37 5.10 1.93
C LEU A 72 5.58 4.26 2.33
N GLU A 73 6.29 4.65 3.39
CA GLU A 73 7.45 3.93 3.91
C GLU A 73 7.06 2.55 4.46
N GLU A 74 5.98 2.48 5.25
CA GLU A 74 5.41 1.23 5.75
C GLU A 74 5.07 0.27 4.60
N GLY A 75 4.31 0.75 3.60
CA GLY A 75 3.96 -0.06 2.43
C GLY A 75 5.17 -0.48 1.59
N LEU A 76 6.24 0.33 1.53
CA LEU A 76 7.48 -0.06 0.87
C LEU A 76 8.24 -1.13 1.63
N GLU A 77 8.24 -1.10 2.96
CA GLU A 77 8.89 -2.12 3.78
C GLU A 77 8.12 -3.44 3.72
N GLU A 78 6.80 -3.42 3.88
CA GLU A 78 5.94 -4.60 3.68
C GLU A 78 6.14 -5.20 2.28
N GLY A 79 6.15 -4.36 1.24
CA GLY A 79 6.39 -4.80 -0.14
C GLY A 79 7.77 -5.41 -0.34
N ARG A 80 8.81 -4.91 0.34
CA ARG A 80 10.16 -5.50 0.30
C ARG A 80 10.21 -6.83 1.03
N GLU A 81 9.58 -6.95 2.19
CA GLU A 81 9.52 -8.19 2.94
C GLU A 81 8.77 -9.28 2.16
N GLN A 82 7.58 -8.96 1.64
CA GLN A 82 6.81 -9.86 0.77
C GLN A 82 7.61 -10.24 -0.48
N GLY A 83 8.30 -9.29 -1.11
CA GLY A 83 9.15 -9.55 -2.27
C GLY A 83 10.32 -10.49 -1.96
N ARG A 84 10.97 -10.32 -0.80
CA ARG A 84 12.02 -11.23 -0.32
C ARG A 84 11.46 -12.62 -0.07
N GLU A 85 10.33 -12.74 0.63
CA GLU A 85 9.70 -14.02 0.91
C GLU A 85 9.31 -14.76 -0.38
N GLN A 86 8.66 -14.07 -1.33
CA GLN A 86 8.29 -14.64 -2.62
C GLN A 86 9.52 -15.09 -3.42
N ALA A 87 10.60 -14.30 -3.42
CA ALA A 87 11.85 -14.66 -4.07
C ALA A 87 12.48 -15.91 -3.44
N THR A 88 12.56 -15.95 -2.10
CA THR A 88 13.08 -17.10 -1.34
C THR A 88 12.28 -18.36 -1.64
N ARG A 89 10.94 -18.30 -1.57
CA ARG A 89 10.06 -19.43 -1.90
C ARG A 89 10.22 -19.90 -3.34
N LYS A 90 10.33 -18.97 -4.30
CA LYS A 90 10.57 -19.31 -5.72
C LYS A 90 11.91 -20.00 -5.94
N ILE A 91 12.97 -19.53 -5.27
CA ILE A 91 14.29 -20.17 -5.33
C ILE A 91 14.23 -21.57 -4.71
N ALA A 92 13.63 -21.73 -3.54
CA ALA A 92 13.44 -23.02 -2.88
C ALA A 92 12.68 -24.01 -3.77
N ALA A 93 11.55 -23.58 -4.36
CA ALA A 93 10.77 -24.37 -5.31
C ALA A 93 11.63 -24.84 -6.50
N ASN A 94 12.43 -23.95 -7.08
CA ASN A 94 13.34 -24.32 -8.17
C ASN A 94 14.41 -25.33 -7.72
N MET A 95 14.98 -25.17 -6.53
CA MET A 95 15.97 -26.10 -5.98
C MET A 95 15.37 -27.51 -5.79
N LEU A 96 14.17 -27.60 -5.21
CA LEU A 96 13.44 -28.86 -5.07
C LEU A 96 13.18 -29.52 -6.43
N SER A 97 12.75 -28.74 -7.43
CA SER A 97 12.52 -29.25 -8.79
C SER A 97 13.80 -29.79 -9.48
N LYS A 98 14.98 -29.36 -9.02
CA LYS A 98 16.28 -29.82 -9.48
C LYS A 98 16.86 -30.96 -8.64
N GLY A 99 16.08 -31.49 -7.69
CA GLY A 99 16.48 -32.60 -6.84
C GLY A 99 17.41 -32.22 -5.69
N VAL A 100 17.50 -30.94 -5.32
CA VAL A 100 18.20 -30.51 -4.11
C VAL A 100 17.44 -31.03 -2.89
N SER A 101 18.16 -31.54 -1.88
CA SER A 101 17.53 -32.11 -0.69
C SER A 101 16.82 -31.04 0.15
N VAL A 102 15.82 -31.48 0.92
CA VAL A 102 15.04 -30.61 1.81
C VAL A 102 15.94 -29.93 2.82
N GLU A 103 16.92 -30.66 3.38
CA GLU A 103 17.88 -30.15 4.35
C GLU A 103 18.72 -29.02 3.76
N SER A 104 19.24 -29.20 2.54
CA SER A 104 20.02 -28.14 1.87
C SER A 104 19.16 -26.95 1.49
N VAL A 105 17.90 -27.16 1.07
CA VAL A 105 16.98 -26.05 0.80
C VAL A 105 16.76 -25.23 2.07
N MET A 106 16.48 -25.86 3.21
CA MET A 106 16.34 -25.16 4.49
C MET A 106 17.61 -24.40 4.86
N GLU A 107 18.78 -25.02 4.71
CA GLU A 107 20.08 -24.40 5.02
C GLU A 107 20.34 -23.14 4.18
N PHE A 108 20.10 -23.19 2.86
CA PHE A 108 20.42 -22.08 1.96
C PHE A 108 19.36 -20.98 1.93
N THR A 109 18.10 -21.31 2.22
CA THR A 109 16.98 -20.36 2.09
C THR A 109 16.48 -19.83 3.42
N GLY A 110 16.86 -20.47 4.53
CA GLY A 110 16.37 -20.15 5.87
C GLY A 110 14.90 -20.51 6.10
N LEU A 111 14.27 -21.23 5.16
CA LEU A 111 12.89 -21.70 5.30
C LEU A 111 12.79 -22.82 6.34
N THR A 112 11.65 -22.89 7.02
CA THR A 112 11.35 -23.98 7.95
C THR A 112 10.99 -25.26 7.20
N LEU A 113 11.03 -26.40 7.92
CA LEU A 113 10.63 -27.68 7.34
C LEU A 113 9.18 -27.63 6.84
N GLU A 114 8.27 -27.00 7.60
CA GLU A 114 6.86 -26.85 7.20
C GLU A 114 6.73 -26.07 5.89
N GLN A 115 7.46 -24.95 5.74
CA GLN A 115 7.44 -24.13 4.53
C GLN A 115 7.96 -24.90 3.30
N VAL A 116 9.04 -25.67 3.45
CA VAL A 116 9.59 -26.47 2.35
C VAL A 116 8.64 -27.63 1.98
N GLN A 117 8.02 -28.27 2.96
CA GLN A 117 7.02 -29.32 2.71
C GLN A 117 5.75 -28.78 2.02
N GLU A 118 5.31 -27.58 2.38
CA GLU A 118 4.19 -26.90 1.72
C GLU A 118 4.51 -26.64 0.24
N LEU A 119 5.72 -26.15 -0.06
CA LEU A 119 6.17 -25.95 -1.44
C LEU A 119 6.20 -27.25 -2.25
N GLN A 120 6.61 -28.37 -1.64
CA GLN A 120 6.59 -29.68 -2.30
C GLN A 120 5.16 -30.14 -2.63
N LYS A 121 4.20 -29.93 -1.71
CA LYS A 121 2.78 -30.27 -1.95
C LYS A 121 2.21 -29.46 -3.12
N GLN A 122 2.44 -28.15 -3.13
CA GLN A 122 1.98 -27.26 -4.20
C GLN A 122 2.55 -27.68 -5.58
N GLN A 123 3.79 -28.18 -5.63
CA GLN A 123 4.38 -28.71 -6.87
C GLN A 123 3.81 -30.05 -7.31
N SER A 124 3.35 -30.90 -6.38
CA SER A 124 2.73 -32.19 -6.71
C SER A 124 1.27 -32.08 -7.16
N GLU A 125 0.63 -30.95 -6.89
CA GLU A 125 -0.76 -30.65 -7.26
C GLU A 125 -0.88 -29.90 -8.61
N THR A 126 0.26 -29.56 -9.24
CA THR A 126 0.34 -28.89 -10.55
C THR A 126 0.82 -29.85 -11.63
#